data_AF-A0A939LXQ6-F1
#
_entry.id   AF-A0A939LXQ6-F1
#
_cell.length_a   1.000
_cell.length_b   1.000
_cell.length_c   1.000
_cell.angle_alpha   90.00
_cell.angle_beta   90.00
_cell.angle_gamma   90.00
#
_symmetry.space_group_name_H-M   'P 1'
#
loop_
_entity.id
_entity.type
_entity.pdbx_description
1 polymer ?
#
loop_
_entity_poly.entity_id
_entity_poly.type
_entity_poly.pdbx_seq_one_letter_code
_entity_poly.pdbx_strand_id
1 'polypeptide(L)'
;MFAVTTNDVPGYRITQVLGEVMGLTVRSANFGQNFTAGFRSLGGGEMTEYTQVIYESRWEVMQRMWTEAQQRGANAVVAMRFDSGAIGNFTEFCAYGTAVVIEPLAQGQQASPEQPNQAPSAQ
;
A
#
# COMPACT_ATOMS: atom_id res chain seq x y z
N MET A 1 9.57 5.47 -5.48
CA MET A 1 8.65 4.37 -5.81
C MET A 1 7.24 4.92 -5.71
N PHE A 2 6.43 4.79 -6.76
CA PHE A 2 5.04 5.27 -6.75
C PHE A 2 4.12 4.12 -6.29
N ALA A 3 3.24 4.34 -5.31
CA ALA A 3 2.34 3.28 -4.85
C ALA A 3 0.91 3.80 -4.70
N VAL A 4 -0.06 3.02 -5.16
CA VAL A 4 -1.49 3.36 -5.08
C VAL A 4 -2.32 2.18 -4.62
N THR A 5 -3.46 2.49 -4.01
CA THR A 5 -4.45 1.48 -3.59
C THR A 5 -5.41 1.11 -4.72
N THR A 6 -5.49 1.89 -5.79
CA THR A 6 -6.24 1.58 -7.02
C THR A 6 -5.52 0.50 -7.84
N ASN A 7 -6.25 -0.20 -8.71
CA ASN A 7 -5.66 -1.20 -9.62
C ASN A 7 -4.93 -0.55 -10.80
N ASP A 8 -5.31 0.69 -11.12
CA ASP A 8 -4.86 1.48 -12.25
C ASP A 8 -4.38 2.86 -11.78
N VAL A 9 -3.58 3.52 -12.62
CA VAL A 9 -2.99 4.83 -12.34
C VAL A 9 -3.40 5.81 -13.43
N PRO A 10 -4.49 6.59 -13.24
CA PRO A 10 -4.93 7.57 -14.23
C PRO A 10 -3.80 8.52 -14.64
N GLY A 11 -3.67 8.75 -15.95
CA GLY A 11 -2.56 9.52 -16.54
C GLY A 11 -1.32 8.69 -16.85
N TYR A 12 -1.31 7.40 -16.51
CA TYR A 12 -0.23 6.46 -16.82
C TYR A 12 -0.78 5.17 -17.45
N ARG A 13 0.07 4.45 -18.17
CA ARG A 13 -0.18 3.10 -18.69
C ARG A 13 0.77 2.13 -18.01
N ILE A 14 0.23 1.02 -17.52
CA ILE A 14 1.03 -0.13 -17.07
C ILE A 14 1.58 -0.84 -18.32
N THR A 15 2.91 -0.90 -18.45
CA THR A 15 3.59 -1.57 -19.58
C THR A 15 4.08 -2.97 -19.22
N GLN A 16 4.33 -3.25 -17.94
CA GLN A 16 4.74 -4.56 -17.45
C GLN A 16 4.15 -4.83 -16.07
N VAL A 17 3.77 -6.09 -15.82
CA VAL A 17 3.38 -6.61 -14.51
C VAL A 17 4.46 -7.57 -14.04
N LEU A 18 5.02 -7.31 -12.86
CA LEU A 18 6.20 -7.99 -12.31
C LEU A 18 5.85 -8.90 -11.11
N GLY A 19 4.55 -9.20 -10.97
CA GLY A 19 4.01 -10.06 -9.94
C GLY A 19 3.80 -9.36 -8.60
N GLU A 20 3.46 -10.16 -7.61
CA GLU A 20 3.22 -9.73 -6.24
C GLU A 20 4.53 -9.38 -5.52
N VAL A 21 4.47 -8.40 -4.64
CA VAL A 21 5.55 -7.96 -3.75
C VAL A 21 4.99 -7.67 -2.36
N MET A 22 5.80 -7.92 -1.33
CA MET A 22 5.42 -7.78 0.07
C MET A 22 6.56 -7.24 0.94
N GLY A 23 6.19 -6.62 2.05
CA GLY A 23 7.09 -6.30 3.14
C GLY A 23 6.43 -6.67 4.45
N LEU A 24 7.17 -7.32 5.34
CA LEU A 24 6.65 -7.77 6.63
C LEU A 24 7.56 -7.33 7.78
N THR A 25 6.96 -7.08 8.93
CA THR A 25 7.68 -6.88 10.20
C THR A 25 6.84 -7.43 11.34
N VAL A 26 7.52 -7.90 12.40
CA VAL A 26 6.88 -8.43 13.60
C VAL A 26 7.34 -7.60 14.79
N ARG A 27 6.40 -7.11 15.59
CA ARG A 27 6.64 -6.32 16.81
C ARG A 27 6.20 -7.12 18.02
N SER A 28 6.99 -7.10 19.10
CA SER A 28 6.57 -7.70 20.37
C SER A 28 5.63 -6.76 21.12
N ALA A 29 4.64 -7.33 21.82
CA ALA A 29 3.74 -6.58 22.71
C ALA A 29 4.51 -5.87 23.84
N ASN A 30 5.73 -6.32 24.14
CA ASN A 30 6.61 -5.72 25.14
C ASN A 30 7.36 -4.48 24.65
N PHE A 31 7.28 -4.14 23.36
CA PHE A 31 7.93 -2.95 22.81
C PHE A 31 7.43 -1.65 23.48
N GLY A 32 6.18 -1.64 23.97
CA GLY A 32 5.58 -0.53 24.72
C GLY A 32 5.80 -0.54 26.23
N GLN A 33 6.32 -1.62 26.82
CA GLN A 33 6.49 -1.73 28.28
C GLN A 33 7.59 -0.80 28.85
N ASN A 34 8.47 -0.27 28.00
CA ASN A 34 9.41 0.78 28.40
C ASN A 34 8.78 2.19 28.36
N PHE A 35 7.59 2.36 27.74
CA PHE A 35 6.88 3.65 27.62
C PHE A 35 5.76 3.83 28.65
N THR A 36 5.35 2.76 29.35
CA THR A 36 4.28 2.77 30.36
C THR A 36 4.55 3.64 31.60
N ALA A 37 5.76 4.20 31.77
CA ALA A 37 6.06 5.10 32.88
C ALA A 37 5.63 6.58 32.63
N GLY A 38 5.25 6.95 31.41
CA GLY A 38 5.07 8.36 31.01
C GLY A 38 3.68 8.95 31.22
N PHE A 39 2.63 8.42 30.59
CA PHE A 39 1.33 9.08 30.57
C PHE A 39 0.15 8.12 30.72
N ARG A 40 -0.43 8.19 31.92
CA ARG A 40 -1.82 7.90 32.30
C ARG A 40 -2.81 7.79 31.12
N SER A 41 -3.34 6.58 30.89
CA SER A 41 -4.54 6.32 30.10
C SER A 41 -5.85 6.75 30.81
N LEU A 42 -5.81 7.74 31.71
CA LEU A 42 -6.92 8.07 32.60
C LEU A 42 -8.11 8.80 31.93
N GLY A 43 -8.20 8.79 30.59
CA GLY A 43 -9.24 9.52 29.86
C GLY A 43 -9.77 8.85 28.57
N GLY A 44 -9.48 7.57 28.33
CA GLY A 44 -10.04 6.84 27.16
C GLY A 44 -9.65 7.40 25.79
N GLY A 45 -8.55 8.17 25.71
CA GLY A 45 -8.03 8.75 24.47
C GLY A 45 -7.08 7.82 23.70
N GLU A 46 -6.58 8.31 22.56
CA GLU A 46 -5.55 7.66 21.75
C GLU A 46 -4.27 7.39 22.54
N MET A 47 -3.65 6.23 22.32
CA MET A 47 -2.35 5.89 22.90
C MET A 47 -1.25 6.32 21.91
N THR A 48 -0.85 7.58 21.97
CA THR A 48 0.05 8.23 21.00
C THR A 48 1.33 7.44 20.72
N GLU A 49 1.93 6.85 21.74
CA GLU A 49 3.15 6.03 21.59
C GLU A 49 2.87 4.77 20.76
N TYR A 50 1.75 4.09 21.00
CA TYR A 50 1.36 2.93 20.20
C TYR A 50 1.00 3.33 18.76
N THR A 51 0.33 4.47 18.57
CA THR A 51 0.08 5.02 17.23
C THR A 51 1.38 5.27 16.49
N GLN A 52 2.37 5.89 17.15
CA GLN A 52 3.69 6.12 16.56
C GLN A 52 4.35 4.80 16.13
N VAL A 53 4.33 3.78 16.98
CA VAL A 53 4.88 2.45 16.66
C VAL A 53 4.19 1.84 15.43
N ILE A 54 2.88 2.01 15.29
CA ILE A 54 2.14 1.53 14.11
C ILE A 54 2.58 2.29 12.86
N TYR A 55 2.72 3.62 12.91
CA TYR A 55 3.21 4.41 11.78
C TYR A 55 4.62 3.99 11.35
N GLU A 56 5.54 3.84 12.30
CA GLU A 56 6.90 3.37 12.05
C GLU A 56 6.92 1.97 11.43
N SER A 57 6.08 1.06 11.95
CA SER A 57 5.95 -0.30 11.42
C SER A 57 5.39 -0.30 9.99
N ARG A 58 4.38 0.53 9.70
CA ARG A 58 3.84 0.71 8.35
C ARG A 58 4.87 1.26 7.38
N TRP A 59 5.67 2.23 7.80
CA TRP A 59 6.76 2.75 6.99
C TRP A 59 7.81 1.68 6.68
N GLU A 60 8.22 0.90 7.68
CA GLU A 60 9.20 -0.17 7.53
C GLU A 60 8.75 -1.22 6.50
N VAL A 61 7.51 -1.69 6.60
CA VAL A 61 7.00 -2.69 5.65
C VAL A 61 6.84 -2.14 4.24
N MET A 62 6.45 -0.86 4.09
CA MET A 62 6.44 -0.21 2.77
C MET A 62 7.82 -0.15 2.15
N GLN A 63 8.85 0.22 2.93
CA GLN A 63 10.23 0.28 2.42
C GLN A 63 10.73 -1.08 1.96
N ARG A 64 10.40 -2.15 2.70
CA ARG A 64 10.75 -3.54 2.33
C ARG A 64 10.05 -3.94 1.03
N MET A 65 8.74 -3.72 0.92
CA MET A 65 7.95 -3.97 -0.29
C MET A 65 8.47 -3.17 -1.50
N TRP A 66 8.82 -1.90 -1.31
CA TRP A 66 9.38 -1.06 -2.38
C TRP A 66 10.76 -1.53 -2.82
N THR A 67 11.59 -1.96 -1.88
CA THR A 67 12.92 -2.52 -2.18
C THR A 67 12.77 -3.79 -3.03
N GLU A 68 11.86 -4.68 -2.66
CA GLU A 68 11.55 -5.87 -3.46
C GLU A 68 11.05 -5.50 -4.87
N ALA A 69 10.12 -4.55 -4.97
CA ALA A 69 9.61 -4.06 -6.25
C ALA A 69 10.73 -3.47 -7.14
N GLN A 70 11.64 -2.68 -6.55
CA GLN A 70 12.79 -2.11 -7.27
C GLN A 70 13.76 -3.19 -7.76
N GLN A 71 14.02 -4.22 -6.95
CA GLN A 71 14.88 -5.34 -7.35
C GLN A 71 14.32 -6.10 -8.56
N ARG A 72 13.00 -6.09 -8.74
CA ARG A 72 12.32 -6.68 -9.90
C ARG A 72 12.22 -5.73 -11.11
N GLY A 73 12.71 -4.50 -10.99
CA GLY A 73 12.67 -3.49 -12.05
C GLY A 73 11.39 -2.65 -12.08
N ALA A 74 10.54 -2.74 -11.05
CA ALA A 74 9.31 -1.95 -10.98
C ALA A 74 9.60 -0.48 -10.65
N ASN A 75 8.77 0.41 -11.19
CA ASN A 75 8.75 1.82 -10.80
C ASN A 75 7.46 2.21 -10.04
N ALA A 76 6.48 1.31 -9.99
CA ALA A 76 5.28 1.48 -9.19
C ALA A 76 4.73 0.17 -8.57
N VAL A 77 3.87 0.33 -7.57
CA VAL A 77 3.05 -0.74 -6.96
C VAL A 77 1.58 -0.34 -7.00
N VAL A 78 0.73 -1.17 -7.61
CA VAL A 78 -0.73 -0.97 -7.66
C VAL A 78 -1.45 -1.96 -6.76
N ALA A 79 -2.73 -1.71 -6.50
CA ALA A 79 -3.57 -2.50 -5.62
C ALA A 79 -2.94 -2.70 -4.22
N MET A 80 -2.16 -1.73 -3.76
CA MET A 80 -1.43 -1.84 -2.50
C MET A 80 -2.39 -1.94 -1.31
N ARG A 81 -2.13 -2.84 -0.38
CA ARG A 81 -2.89 -3.05 0.86
C ARG A 81 -1.95 -3.15 2.05
N PHE A 82 -2.52 -2.92 3.23
CA PHE A 82 -1.91 -3.28 4.50
C PHE A 82 -2.73 -4.40 5.13
N ASP A 83 -2.04 -5.33 5.76
CA ASP A 83 -2.63 -6.32 6.64
C ASP A 83 -1.89 -6.30 7.98
N SER A 84 -2.56 -6.77 9.03
CA SER A 84 -1.97 -6.95 10.34
C SER A 84 -2.56 -8.15 11.05
N GLY A 85 -1.69 -8.98 11.61
CA GLY A 85 -2.05 -10.18 12.35
C GLY A 85 -1.49 -10.15 13.77
N ALA A 86 -1.97 -11.05 14.61
CA ALA A 86 -1.39 -11.28 15.93
C ALA A 86 -1.09 -12.77 16.12
N ILE A 87 0.11 -13.08 16.59
CA ILE A 87 0.55 -14.45 16.90
C ILE A 87 1.09 -14.43 18.34
N GLY A 88 0.28 -14.90 19.28
CA GLY A 88 0.60 -14.82 20.70
C GLY A 88 0.82 -13.37 21.15
N ASN A 89 2.01 -13.08 21.68
CA ASN A 89 2.40 -11.74 22.14
C ASN A 89 3.10 -10.90 21.07
N PHE A 90 2.92 -11.23 19.79
CA PHE A 90 3.50 -10.51 18.67
C PHE A 90 2.42 -10.00 17.74
N THR A 91 2.64 -8.81 17.19
CA THR A 91 1.85 -8.22 16.12
C THR A 91 2.67 -8.23 14.84
N GLU A 92 2.11 -8.81 13.79
CA GLU A 92 2.64 -8.75 12.44
C GLU A 92 2.02 -7.57 11.69
N PHE A 93 2.83 -6.86 10.92
CA PHE A 93 2.37 -5.92 9.91
C PHE A 93 2.88 -6.37 8.55
N CYS A 94 2.02 -6.28 7.55
CA CYS A 94 2.33 -6.59 6.17
C CYS A 94 1.86 -5.44 5.27
N ALA A 95 2.69 -5.06 4.30
CA ALA A 95 2.26 -4.29 3.13
C ALA A 95 2.49 -5.14 1.90
N TYR A 96 1.51 -5.21 1.00
CA TYR A 96 1.62 -6.00 -0.22
C TYR A 96 0.90 -5.32 -1.39
N GLY A 97 1.24 -5.72 -2.62
CA GLY A 97 0.62 -5.21 -3.83
C GLY A 97 1.19 -5.87 -5.08
N THR A 98 0.87 -5.31 -6.26
CA THR A 98 1.41 -5.78 -7.54
C THR A 98 2.46 -4.81 -8.05
N ALA A 99 3.69 -5.28 -8.23
CA ALA A 99 4.78 -4.52 -8.81
C ALA A 99 4.56 -4.35 -10.32
N VAL A 100 4.70 -3.13 -10.82
CA VAL A 100 4.45 -2.79 -12.22
C VAL A 100 5.47 -1.77 -12.74
N VAL A 101 5.61 -1.71 -14.06
CA VAL A 101 6.24 -0.59 -14.75
C VAL A 101 5.14 0.28 -15.36
N ILE A 102 5.14 1.58 -15.04
CA ILE A 102 4.22 2.57 -15.59
C ILE A 102 4.95 3.63 -16.42
N GLU A 103 4.29 4.11 -17.46
CA GLU A 103 4.73 5.22 -18.31
C GLU A 103 3.60 6.27 -18.42
N PRO A 104 3.91 7.58 -18.44
CA PRO A 104 2.91 8.62 -18.66
C PRO A 104 2.18 8.44 -20.01
N LEU A 105 0.87 8.69 -20.03
CA LEU A 105 0.12 8.77 -21.27
C LEU A 105 0.54 10.01 -22.06
N ALA A 106 0.70 9.89 -23.38
CA ALA A 106 0.92 11.06 -24.23
C ALA A 106 -0.31 11.99 -24.22
N GLN A 107 -0.08 13.29 -24.33
CA GLN A 107 -1.16 14.29 -24.39
C GLN A 107 -2.10 13.97 -25.57
N GLY A 108 -3.36 13.64 -25.27
CA GLY A 108 -4.38 13.25 -26.25
C GLY A 108 -4.90 11.81 -26.14
N GLN A 109 -4.32 10.96 -25.29
CA GLN A 109 -4.74 9.56 -25.11
C GLN A 109 -5.62 9.29 -23.88
N GLN A 110 -6.13 10.33 -23.23
CA GLN A 110 -7.21 10.14 -22.26
C GLN A 110 -8.44 9.66 -23.02
N ALA A 111 -8.69 8.35 -22.94
CA ALA A 111 -9.86 7.73 -23.52
C ALA A 111 -11.10 8.48 -23.00
N SER A 112 -11.83 9.08 -23.94
CA SER A 112 -13.21 9.51 -23.68
C SER A 112 -13.97 8.28 -23.21
N PRO A 113 -14.80 8.37 -22.15
CA PRO A 113 -15.65 7.24 -21.78
C PRO A 113 -16.43 6.82 -23.02
N GLU A 114 -16.26 5.57 -23.44
CA GLU A 114 -16.90 5.00 -24.61
C GLU A 114 -18.41 5.32 -24.55
N GLN A 115 -18.88 6.16 -25.47
CA GLN A 115 -20.31 6.31 -25.71
C GLN A 115 -20.83 4.95 -26.18
N PRO A 116 -21.78 4.31 -25.47
CA PRO A 116 -22.33 3.04 -25.90
C PRO A 116 -22.95 3.24 -27.29
N ASN A 117 -22.39 2.51 -28.24
CA ASN A 117 -22.73 2.47 -29.66
C ASN A 117 -24.26 2.56 -29.87
N GLN A 118 -24.71 3.59 -30.58
CA GLN A 118 -26.08 3.71 -31.05
C GLN A 118 -26.38 2.51 -31.94
N ALA A 119 -27.29 1.64 -31.50
CA ALA A 119 -27.77 0.53 -32.31
C ALA A 119 -28.39 1.08 -33.61
N PRO A 120 -28.10 0.47 -34.79
CA PRO A 120 -28.73 0.90 -36.03
C PRO A 120 -30.24 0.63 -35.94
N SER A 121 -31.03 1.66 -36.20
CA SER A 121 -32.48 1.59 -36.34
C SER A 121 -32.83 0.60 -37.46
N ALA A 122 -33.30 -0.58 -37.08
CA ALA A 122 -33.92 -1.51 -38.01
C ALA A 122 -35.24 -0.91 -38.50
N GLN A 123 -35.35 -0.78 -39.82
CA GLN A 123 -36.55 -0.42 -40.56
C GLN A 123 -37.55 -1.58 -40.56
#